data_AF-A0A5B8LK98-F1
#
_entry.id   AF-A0A5B8LK98-F1
#
_cell.length_a   1.000
_cell.length_b   1.000
_cell.length_c   1.000
_cell.angle_alpha   90.00
_cell.angle_beta   90.00
_cell.angle_gamma   90.00
#
_symmetry.space_group_name_H-M   'P 1'
#
loop_
_entity.id
_entity.type
_entity.pdbx_description
1 polymer ?
#
loop_
_entity_poly.entity_id
_entity_poly.type
_entity_poly.pdbx_seq_one_letter_code
_entity_poly.pdbx_strand_id
1 'polypeptide(L)' 'MNCGALPLHHPADGPPPLPGEEFARAAATLAGLTGLLFGWTPDTFWAATPAELAALVDAAAGERPAPVDLAGLMEMFPDG' A
#
# COMPACT_ATOMS: atom_id res chain seq x y z
N MET A 1 -32.58 13.50 -19.55
CA MET A 1 -32.23 13.65 -18.12
C MET A 1 -32.63 12.36 -17.41
N ASN A 2 -31.68 11.46 -17.12
CA ASN A 2 -31.95 10.30 -16.26
C ASN A 2 -31.14 10.47 -14.97
N CYS A 3 -31.85 10.83 -13.90
CA CYS A 3 -31.37 10.93 -12.54
C CYS A 3 -31.67 9.59 -11.89
N GLY A 4 -30.67 8.81 -11.49
CA GLY A 4 -30.93 7.60 -10.71
C GLY A 4 -29.85 6.53 -10.82
N ALA A 5 -28.82 6.64 -9.98
CA ALA A 5 -28.21 5.53 -9.24
C ALA A 5 -27.03 6.08 -8.42
N LEU A 6 -27.32 6.71 -7.28
CA LEU A 6 -26.31 6.84 -6.23
C LEU A 6 -26.08 5.43 -5.66
N PRO A 7 -24.85 4.88 -5.71
CA PRO A 7 -24.59 3.62 -5.03
C PRO A 7 -24.77 3.80 -3.52
N LEU A 8 -25.32 2.75 -2.92
CA LEU A 8 -25.89 2.67 -1.59
C LEU A 8 -24.81 2.76 -0.50
N HIS A 9 -24.99 3.67 0.45
CA HIS A 9 -24.19 3.79 1.69
C HIS A 9 -24.35 2.51 2.52
N HIS A 10 -23.25 1.90 2.98
CA HIS A 10 -23.27 0.65 3.74
C HIS A 10 -23.29 0.98 5.25
N PRO A 11 -24.12 0.34 6.09
CA PRO A 11 -24.39 0.74 7.48
C PRO A 11 -23.21 0.64 8.49
N ALA A 12 -21.96 0.48 8.04
CA ALA A 12 -20.76 0.67 8.88
C ALA A 12 -20.23 2.12 8.84
N ASP A 13 -20.80 2.95 7.97
CA ASP A 13 -20.33 4.30 7.69
C ASP A 13 -20.65 5.24 8.87
N GLY A 14 -19.63 5.49 9.70
CA GLY A 14 -19.56 6.69 10.54
C GLY A 14 -19.63 7.97 9.70
N PRO A 15 -19.53 9.16 10.32
CA PRO A 15 -19.41 10.39 9.55
C PRO A 15 -18.30 10.23 8.49
N PRO A 16 -18.49 10.73 7.25
CA PRO A 16 -17.49 10.60 6.21
C PRO A 16 -16.15 11.11 6.75
N PRO A 17 -15.04 10.42 6.43
CA PRO A 17 -13.74 10.81 6.97
C PRO A 17 -13.48 12.27 6.66
N LEU A 18 -12.91 12.96 7.65
CA LEU A 18 -12.60 14.37 7.46
C LEU A 18 -11.55 14.51 6.34
N PRO A 19 -11.58 15.60 5.56
CA PRO A 19 -10.54 15.86 4.58
C PRO A 19 -9.15 15.76 5.22
N GLY A 20 -8.31 14.86 4.70
CA GLY A 20 -6.94 14.63 5.19
C GLY A 20 -6.77 13.47 6.19
N GLU A 21 -7.85 12.84 6.68
CA GLU A 21 -7.77 11.71 7.61
C GLU A 21 -7.11 10.48 6.97
N GLU A 22 -7.38 10.23 5.68
CA GLU A 22 -6.72 9.17 4.92
C GLU A 22 -5.23 9.43 4.72
N PHE A 23 -4.85 10.68 4.41
CA PHE A 23 -3.46 11.09 4.28
C PHE A 23 -2.72 10.92 5.61
N ALA A 24 -3.31 11.41 6.71
CA ALA A 24 -2.71 11.28 8.04
C ALA A 24 -2.50 9.82 8.44
N ARG A 25 -3.49 8.96 8.18
CA ARG A 25 -3.40 7.52 8.41
C ARG A 25 -2.30 6.86 7.58
N ALA A 26 -2.21 7.18 6.29
CA ALA A 26 -1.18 6.66 5.41
C ALA A 26 0.22 7.13 5.84
N ALA A 27 0.36 8.43 6.15
CA ALA A 27 1.62 9.02 6.61
C ALA A 27 2.09 8.39 7.94
N ALA A 28 1.18 8.19 8.91
CA ALA A 28 1.51 7.53 10.17
C ALA A 28 1.98 6.08 9.96
N THR A 29 1.31 5.34 9.07
CA THR A 29 1.71 3.98 8.71
C THR A 29 3.10 3.97 8.08
N LEU A 30 3.35 4.85 7.11
CA LEU A 30 4.64 4.94 6.43
C LEU A 30 5.77 5.38 7.37
N ALA A 31 5.54 6.37 8.24
CA ALA A 31 6.51 6.81 9.24
C ALA A 31 6.90 5.68 10.20
N GLY A 32 5.94 4.83 10.58
CA GLY A 32 6.21 3.64 11.38
C GLY A 32 7.05 2.60 10.61
N LEU A 33 6.68 2.32 9.36
CA LEU A 33 7.41 1.37 8.52
C LEU A 33 8.84 1.82 8.23
N THR A 34 9.05 3.10 7.91
CA THR A 34 10.40 3.63 7.66
C THR A 34 11.26 3.62 8.93
N GLY A 35 10.67 3.85 10.10
CA GLY A 35 11.35 3.66 11.38
C GLY A 35 11.80 2.22 11.61
N LEU A 36 10.95 1.24 11.30
CA LEU A 36 11.27 -0.19 11.47
C LEU A 36 12.27 -0.72 10.44
N LEU A 37 12.12 -0.33 9.16
CA LEU A 37 12.92 -0.87 8.06
C LEU A 37 14.26 -0.16 7.88
N PHE A 38 14.30 1.15 8.10
CA PHE A 38 15.46 1.99 7.79
C PHE A 38 16.04 2.70 9.02
N GLY A 39 15.44 2.52 10.21
CA GLY A 39 15.89 3.21 11.42
C GLY A 39 15.65 4.71 11.41
N TRP A 40 14.73 5.20 10.56
CA TRP A 40 14.43 6.62 10.44
C TRP A 40 13.72 7.17 11.67
N THR A 41 14.07 8.38 12.06
CA THR A 41 13.27 9.14 13.01
C THR A 41 12.06 9.77 12.30
N PRO A 42 11.01 10.17 13.03
CA PRO A 42 9.88 10.90 12.44
C PRO A 42 10.31 12.16 11.68
N ASP A 43 11.32 12.88 12.17
CA ASP A 43 11.86 14.06 11.51
C ASP A 43 12.46 13.76 10.12
N THR A 44 13.19 12.64 10.00
CA THR A 44 13.74 12.20 8.71
C THR A 44 12.61 11.86 7.72
N PHE A 45 11.54 11.22 8.19
CA PHE A 45 10.37 10.94 7.34
C PHE A 45 9.71 12.22 6.83
N TRP A 46 9.50 13.22 7.68
CA TRP A 46 8.86 14.48 7.27
C TRP A 46 9.74 15.38 6.40
N ALA A 47 11.06 15.24 6.52
CA ALA A 47 12.01 15.95 5.65
C ALA A 47 12.15 15.30 4.26
N ALA A 48 11.88 14.00 4.13
CA ALA A 48 12.00 13.28 2.88
C ALA A 48 10.87 13.64 1.90
N THR A 49 11.22 13.74 0.62
CA THR A 49 10.23 13.95 -0.44
C THR A 49 9.49 12.63 -0.74
N PRO A 50 8.23 12.69 -1.25
CA PRO A 50 7.51 11.49 -1.67
C PRO A 50 8.25 10.66 -2.73
N ALA A 51 9.02 11.31 -3.61
CA ALA A 51 9.80 10.64 -4.64
C ALA A 51 10.98 9.86 -4.06
N GLU A 52 11.70 10.44 -3.09
CA GLU A 52 12.76 9.75 -2.36
C GLU A 52 12.21 8.56 -1.57
N LEU A 53 11.08 8.73 -0.88
CA LEU A 53 10.43 7.66 -0.15
C LEU A 53 10.01 6.51 -1.08
N ALA A 54 9.44 6.82 -2.25
CA ALA A 54 9.05 5.82 -3.24
C ALA A 54 10.26 5.02 -3.73
N ALA A 55 11.36 5.70 -4.09
CA ALA A 55 12.59 5.04 -4.53
C ALA A 55 13.16 4.10 -3.46
N LEU A 56 13.04 4.47 -2.19
CA LEU A 56 13.52 3.68 -1.06
C LEU A 56 12.66 2.44 -0.80
N VAL A 57 11.33 2.57 -0.94
CA VAL A 57 10.40 1.44 -0.89
C VAL A 57 10.64 0.48 -2.06
N ASP A 58 10.84 0.99 -3.27
CA ASP A 58 11.14 0.17 -4.44
C ASP A 58 12.46 -0.60 -4.27
N ALA A 59 13.49 0.06 -3.73
CA ALA A 59 14.75 -0.58 -3.40
C ALA A 59 14.59 -1.69 -2.34
N ALA A 60 13.74 -1.48 -1.33
CA ALA A 60 13.47 -2.46 -0.27
C ALA A 60 12.62 -3.64 -0.76
N ALA A 61 11.70 -3.42 -1.70
CA ALA A 61 10.89 -4.47 -2.31
C ALA A 61 11.74 -5.43 -3.16
N GLY A 62 12.89 -4.95 -3.66
CA GLY A 62 13.81 -5.72 -4.49
C GLY A 62 13.24 -6.07 -5.87
N GLU A 63 13.97 -6.89 -6.61
CA GLU A 63 13.47 -7.50 -7.85
C GLU A 63 12.27 -8.39 -7.52
N ARG A 64 11.08 -7.99 -7.99
CA ARG A 64 9.93 -8.90 -7.95
C ARG A 64 10.21 -10.04 -8.95
N PRO A 65 10.37 -11.29 -8.49
CA PRO A 65 10.48 -12.39 -9.42
C PRO A 65 9.24 -12.40 -10.31
N ALA A 66 9.45 -12.68 -11.61
CA ALA A 66 8.35 -12.84 -12.55
C ALA A 66 7.31 -13.81 -11.96
N PRO A 67 6.00 -13.57 -12.20
CA PRO A 67 4.97 -14.49 -11.73
C PRO A 67 5.35 -15.90 -12.17
N VAL A 68 5.58 -16.79 -11.20
CA VAL A 68 5.88 -18.18 -11.47
C VAL A 68 4.62 -18.83 -12.03
N ASP A 69 4.75 -19.51 -13.17
CA ASP A 69 3.69 -20.38 -13.68
C ASP A 69 3.63 -21.65 -12.84
N LEU A 70 2.98 -21.52 -11.68
CA LEU A 70 2.79 -22.62 -10.74
C LEU A 70 2.01 -23.78 -11.38
N ALA A 71 1.08 -23.48 -12.29
CA ALA A 71 0.30 -24.50 -13.00
C ALA A 71 1.22 -25.32 -13.91
N GLY A 72 2.06 -24.68 -14.72
CA GLY A 72 3.05 -25.37 -15.57
C GLY A 72 4.05 -26.19 -14.76
N LEU A 73 4.46 -25.74 -13.56
CA LEU A 73 5.35 -26.49 -12.69
C LEU A 73 4.69 -27.73 -12.08
N MET A 74 3.42 -27.63 -11.66
CA MET A 74 2.64 -28.76 -11.12
C MET A 74 2.37 -29.84 -12.18
N GLU A 75 2.23 -29.46 -13.45
CA GLU A 75 2.12 -30.40 -14.57
C GLU A 75 3.45 -31.10 -14.88
N MET A 76 4.58 -30.40 -14.72
CA MET A 76 5.91 -30.92 -15.03
C MET A 76 6.48 -31.81 -13.91
N PHE A 77 6.08 -31.58 -12.66
CA PHE A 77 6.45 -32.38 -11.50
C PHE A 77 5.19 -32.82 -10.73
N PRO A 78 4.45 -33.82 -11.23
CA PRO A 78 3.37 -34.40 -10.46
C PRO A 78 3.98 -35.12 -9.25
N ASP A 79 3.76 -34.57 -8.05
CA ASP A 79 4.11 -35.22 -6.79
C ASP A 79 3.29 -36.53 -6.71
N GLY A 80 3.99 -37.67 -6.88
CA GLY A 80 3.40 -39.01 -7.00
C GLY A 80 2.88 -39.59 -5.69
#